data_AF-A0AAN4ZSF2-F1
#
_entry.id   AF-A0AAN4ZSF2-F1
#
_cell.length_a   1.000
_cell.length_b   1.000
_cell.length_c   1.000
_cell.angle_alpha   90.00
_cell.angle_beta   90.00
_cell.angle_gamma   90.00
#
_symmetry.space_group_name_H-M   'P 1'
#
loop_
_entity.id
_entity.type
_entity.pdbx_description
1 polymer ?
#
loop_
_entity_poly.entity_id
_entity_poly.type
_entity_poly.pdbx_seq_one_letter_code
_entity_poly.pdbx_strand_id
1 'polypeptide(L)'
;MLVAIAFYAPLERFLKKYTPDTIQLFFVPMMGILIMVPLTALIFGPFSQYLSQAIANGLVSLLALSSVLTGVVFAAVWPFLVVLGVHWGITPIQLDNLARGGDPLNAMAAGATFAQMGIAFGIFLRYRKNKDLSSLSLAGTVSGIVAGVTEPILYGFILRYRRLIPILIVSSAVGGGLVGLFGAEMYSYAFNSVLTIPAYGPIPQYVFSVAVSFVVGTVLTFIFGLGKEADATIATESSNGGTNETAEEVEAEAEANDKEELVEGTQIDIASPLDGELIPLSAVEDEVFSSEAMGQGDAIIPTDGKLVAPFDGKIASVFPTKHAIGLTDENGIELLIHIGMDTVQLEGKHFTNHVEKGQMIKQGDALITFDVAAIKEAGYSVVSPVIVTNTNDFKQVASEKSRHVTPGDKIMTVVK
;
A
#
# COMPACT_ATOMS: atom_id res chain seq x y z
N MET A 1 17.30 1.75 9.15
CA MET A 1 16.87 0.57 8.38
C MET A 1 17.49 0.50 6.99
N LEU A 2 17.39 1.54 6.14
CA LEU A 2 18.02 1.56 4.79
C LEU A 2 19.53 1.29 4.80
N VAL A 3 20.28 1.91 5.71
CA VAL A 3 21.73 1.64 5.86
C VAL A 3 21.98 0.19 6.28
N ALA A 4 21.18 -0.35 7.21
CA ALA A 4 21.31 -1.74 7.64
C ALA A 4 21.04 -2.71 6.47
N ILE A 5 20.03 -2.45 5.64
CA ILE A 5 19.73 -3.26 4.44
C ILE A 5 20.86 -3.15 3.41
N ALA A 6 21.41 -1.95 3.18
CA ALA A 6 22.52 -1.75 2.27
C ALA A 6 23.79 -2.51 2.70
N PHE A 7 23.99 -2.72 4.00
CA PHE A 7 25.05 -3.56 4.55
C PHE A 7 24.68 -5.05 4.59
N TYR A 8 23.41 -5.37 4.81
CA TYR A 8 22.93 -6.73 4.83
C TYR A 8 22.96 -7.38 3.44
N ALA A 9 22.57 -6.67 2.38
CA ALA A 9 22.56 -7.20 1.02
C ALA A 9 23.91 -7.80 0.55
N PRO A 10 25.07 -7.13 0.72
CA PRO A 10 26.37 -7.73 0.40
C PRO A 10 26.76 -8.83 1.40
N LEU A 11 26.42 -8.69 2.69
CA LEU A 11 26.67 -9.70 3.71
C LEU A 11 25.91 -11.00 3.39
N GLU A 12 24.65 -10.90 3.01
CA GLU A 12 23.80 -12.02 2.64
C GLU A 12 24.33 -12.75 1.40
N ARG A 13 24.73 -12.00 0.36
CA ARG A 13 25.40 -12.59 -0.81
C ARG A 13 26.69 -13.32 -0.44
N PHE A 14 27.47 -12.75 0.48
CA PHE A 14 28.68 -13.38 0.99
C PHE A 14 28.34 -14.66 1.76
N LEU A 15 27.39 -14.62 2.69
CA LEU A 15 26.97 -15.79 3.47
C LEU A 15 26.45 -16.90 2.55
N LYS A 16 25.58 -16.60 1.58
CA LYS A 16 25.09 -17.56 0.58
C LYS A 16 26.23 -18.19 -0.23
N LYS A 17 27.23 -17.40 -0.61
CA LYS A 17 28.39 -17.89 -1.38
C LYS A 17 29.22 -18.96 -0.65
N TYR A 18 29.31 -18.88 0.69
CA TYR A 18 30.15 -19.78 1.50
C TYR A 18 29.35 -20.84 2.27
N THR A 19 28.02 -20.83 2.16
CA THR A 19 27.14 -21.75 2.87
C THR A 19 26.60 -22.80 1.90
N PRO A 20 26.72 -24.11 2.20
CA PRO A 20 26.09 -25.15 1.38
C PRO A 20 24.56 -25.01 1.32
N ASP A 21 23.97 -25.28 0.16
CA ASP A 21 22.52 -25.10 -0.10
C ASP A 21 21.63 -25.79 0.94
N THR A 22 22.02 -26.98 1.42
CA THR A 22 21.27 -27.77 2.40
C THR A 22 21.09 -27.12 3.77
N ILE A 23 21.97 -26.19 4.16
CA ILE A 23 21.88 -25.50 5.46
C ILE A 23 21.59 -24.00 5.31
N GLN A 24 21.56 -23.51 4.08
CA GLN A 24 21.43 -22.08 3.78
C GLN A 24 20.15 -21.47 4.34
N LEU A 25 19.06 -22.23 4.33
CA LEU A 25 17.73 -21.80 4.79
C LEU A 25 17.72 -21.32 6.24
N PHE A 26 18.53 -21.92 7.12
CA PHE A 26 18.60 -21.51 8.53
C PHE A 26 19.91 -20.80 8.87
N PHE A 27 21.03 -21.18 8.24
CA PHE A 27 22.34 -20.63 8.58
C PHE A 27 22.52 -19.17 8.14
N VAL A 28 22.02 -18.81 6.94
CA VAL A 28 22.17 -17.44 6.43
C VAL A 28 21.36 -16.44 7.25
N PRO A 29 20.06 -16.65 7.56
CA PRO A 29 19.31 -15.77 8.44
C PRO A 29 19.91 -15.69 9.85
N MET A 30 20.34 -16.84 10.42
CA MET A 30 20.97 -16.88 11.74
C MET A 30 22.24 -16.03 11.81
N MET A 31 23.17 -16.24 10.87
CA MET A 31 24.40 -15.44 10.79
C MET A 31 24.11 -13.99 10.45
N GLY A 32 23.10 -13.75 9.61
CA GLY A 32 22.59 -12.42 9.30
C GLY A 32 22.21 -11.64 10.54
N ILE A 33 21.35 -12.21 11.38
CA ILE A 33 20.92 -11.60 12.65
C ILE A 33 22.12 -11.48 13.61
N LEU A 34 22.92 -12.55 13.76
CA LEU A 34 24.07 -12.58 14.66
C LEU A 34 25.09 -11.48 14.36
N ILE A 35 25.28 -11.13 13.09
CA ILE A 35 26.19 -10.07 12.67
C ILE A 35 25.49 -8.70 12.67
N MET A 36 24.30 -8.60 12.09
CA MET A 36 23.61 -7.32 11.91
C MET A 36 23.11 -6.72 13.22
N VAL A 37 22.68 -7.51 14.20
CA VAL A 37 22.17 -6.98 15.47
C VAL A 37 23.28 -6.25 16.26
N PRO A 38 24.46 -6.87 16.53
CA PRO A 38 25.57 -6.16 17.16
C PRO A 38 26.08 -5.00 16.31
N LEU A 39 26.18 -5.16 14.99
CA LEU A 39 26.62 -4.09 14.08
C LEU A 39 25.68 -2.88 14.15
N THR A 40 24.38 -3.13 14.22
CA THR A 40 23.37 -2.08 14.35
C THR A 40 23.46 -1.39 15.70
N ALA A 41 23.63 -2.14 16.79
CA ALA A 41 23.76 -1.56 18.12
C ALA A 41 25.06 -0.76 18.30
N LEU A 42 26.19 -1.28 17.80
CA LEU A 42 27.52 -0.72 18.06
C LEU A 42 27.98 0.32 17.04
N ILE A 43 27.52 0.24 15.79
CA ILE A 43 27.95 1.15 14.72
C ILE A 43 26.78 2.04 14.29
N PHE A 44 25.68 1.45 13.82
CA PHE A 44 24.58 2.25 13.26
C PHE A 44 23.85 3.09 14.32
N GLY A 45 23.73 2.59 15.55
CA GLY A 45 23.16 3.33 16.69
C GLY A 45 23.96 4.61 16.96
N PRO A 46 25.25 4.53 17.34
CA PRO A 46 26.09 5.70 17.57
C PRO A 46 26.19 6.61 16.35
N PHE A 47 26.36 6.07 15.15
CA PHE A 47 26.40 6.87 13.92
C PHE A 47 25.10 7.65 13.71
N SER A 48 23.94 7.00 13.84
CA SER A 48 22.64 7.63 13.73
C SER A 48 22.46 8.70 14.80
N GLN A 49 22.94 8.45 16.02
CA GLN A 49 22.91 9.43 17.11
C GLN A 49 23.74 10.67 16.78
N TYR A 50 24.98 10.51 16.31
CA TYR A 50 25.82 11.64 15.92
C TYR A 50 25.23 12.43 14.76
N LEU A 51 24.70 11.75 13.74
CA LEU A 51 24.05 12.40 12.60
C LEU A 51 22.82 13.18 13.04
N SER A 52 21.98 12.57 13.87
CA SER A 52 20.77 13.21 14.40
C SER A 52 21.11 14.39 15.28
N GLN A 53 22.16 14.28 16.10
CA GLN A 53 22.62 15.38 16.94
C GLN A 53 23.24 16.52 16.14
N ALA A 54 23.93 16.23 15.03
CA ALA A 54 24.40 17.26 14.10
C ALA A 54 23.23 18.01 13.45
N ILE A 55 22.20 17.28 12.98
CA ILE A 55 20.97 17.88 12.45
C ILE A 55 20.26 18.72 13.52
N ALA A 56 20.15 18.19 14.75
CA ALA A 56 19.51 18.87 15.87
C ALA A 56 20.24 20.16 16.27
N ASN A 57 21.58 20.11 16.37
CA ASN A 57 22.37 21.31 16.65
C ASN A 57 22.20 22.37 15.55
N GLY A 58 22.09 21.93 14.29
CA GLY A 58 21.73 22.80 13.17
C GLY A 58 20.36 23.45 13.36
N LEU A 59 19.35 22.65 13.73
CA LEU A 59 17.98 23.12 13.98
C LEU A 59 17.89 24.08 15.17
N VAL A 60 18.57 23.78 16.28
CA VAL A 60 18.62 24.66 17.47
C VAL A 60 19.28 25.99 17.13
N SER A 61 20.36 25.97 16.35
CA SER A 61 21.03 27.20 15.88
C SER A 61 20.11 28.03 14.99
N LEU A 62 19.32 27.36 14.14
CA LEU A 62 18.31 27.99 13.30
C LEU A 62 17.15 28.56 14.13
N LEU A 63 16.74 27.84 15.17
CA LEU A 63 15.65 28.24 16.08
C LEU A 63 16.05 29.52 16.84
N ALA A 64 17.31 29.60 17.28
CA ALA A 64 17.89 30.78 17.92
C ALA A 64 17.96 31.99 16.97
N LEU A 65 18.09 31.77 15.66
CA LEU A 65 18.05 32.84 14.65
C LEU A 65 16.61 33.28 14.36
N SER A 66 15.72 32.32 14.08
CA SER A 66 14.30 32.56 13.81
C SER A 66 13.50 31.25 13.88
N SER A 67 12.49 31.23 14.76
CA SER A 67 11.52 30.12 14.84
C SER A 67 10.76 29.93 13.52
N VAL A 68 10.42 31.03 12.83
CA VAL A 68 9.73 30.99 11.52
C VAL A 68 10.60 30.33 10.46
N LEU A 69 11.87 30.74 10.35
CA LEU A 69 12.80 30.18 9.36
C LEU A 69 13.02 28.69 9.64
N THR A 70 13.11 28.31 10.92
CA THR A 70 13.23 26.92 11.34
C THR A 70 12.02 26.11 10.92
N GLY A 71 10.82 26.61 11.18
CA GLY A 71 9.58 25.97 10.74
C GLY A 71 9.51 25.79 9.23
N VAL A 72 9.88 26.82 8.47
CA VAL A 72 9.92 26.78 6.99
C VAL A 72 10.86 25.69 6.48
N VAL A 73 12.12 25.71 6.93
CA VAL A 73 13.15 24.79 6.44
C VAL A 73 12.87 23.37 6.93
N PHE A 74 12.53 23.21 8.21
CA PHE A 74 12.35 21.91 8.81
C PHE A 74 11.14 21.17 8.23
N ALA A 75 9.98 21.83 8.12
CA ALA A 75 8.80 21.22 7.52
C ALA A 75 9.00 20.91 6.03
N ALA A 76 9.69 21.77 5.28
CA ALA A 76 10.01 21.49 3.88
C ALA A 76 10.91 20.27 3.69
N VAL A 77 11.86 20.04 4.60
CA VAL A 77 12.82 18.93 4.53
C VAL A 77 12.26 17.64 5.13
N TRP A 78 11.33 17.75 6.10
CA TRP A 78 10.78 16.62 6.87
C TRP A 78 10.32 15.42 6.01
N PRO A 79 9.54 15.58 4.93
CA PRO A 79 9.11 14.44 4.12
C PRO A 79 10.29 13.64 3.55
N PHE A 80 11.40 14.27 3.21
CA PHE A 80 12.58 13.59 2.69
C PHE A 80 13.32 12.83 3.79
N LEU A 81 13.31 13.34 5.03
CA LEU A 81 13.80 12.61 6.21
C LEU A 81 12.94 11.38 6.50
N VAL A 82 11.64 11.44 6.19
CA VAL A 82 10.73 10.29 6.26
C VAL A 82 11.11 9.23 5.24
N VAL A 83 11.32 9.61 3.98
CA VAL A 83 11.78 8.69 2.92
C VAL A 83 13.09 7.99 3.30
N LEU A 84 14.04 8.75 3.86
CA LEU A 84 15.34 8.22 4.27
C LEU A 84 15.29 7.45 5.61
N GLY A 85 14.15 7.46 6.31
CA GLY A 85 13.98 6.86 7.63
C GLY A 85 14.80 7.51 8.75
N VAL A 86 15.50 8.61 8.48
CA VAL A 86 16.34 9.32 9.46
C VAL A 86 15.53 10.19 10.42
N HIS A 87 14.26 10.46 10.11
CA HIS A 87 13.35 11.20 11.00
C HIS A 87 13.18 10.53 12.38
N TRP A 88 13.26 9.19 12.47
CA TRP A 88 13.26 8.47 13.75
C TRP A 88 14.44 8.82 14.66
N GLY A 89 15.56 9.27 14.08
CA GLY A 89 16.70 9.78 14.85
C GLY A 89 16.41 11.11 15.56
N ILE A 90 15.35 11.82 15.18
CA ILE A 90 14.93 13.08 15.79
C ILE A 90 14.04 12.82 17.02
N THR A 91 13.38 11.67 17.11
CA THR A 91 12.47 11.32 18.22
C THR A 91 13.08 11.45 19.62
N PRO A 92 14.33 11.01 19.90
CA PRO A 92 14.95 11.22 21.22
C PRO A 92 15.06 12.70 21.61
N ILE A 93 15.30 13.59 20.64
CA ILE A 93 15.37 15.04 20.87
C ILE A 93 13.97 15.60 21.16
N GLN A 94 12.95 15.10 20.46
CA GLN A 94 11.56 15.48 20.72
C GLN A 94 11.13 15.09 22.14
N LEU A 95 11.51 13.88 22.60
CA LEU A 95 11.25 13.43 23.97
C LEU A 95 12.02 14.27 25.01
N ASP A 96 13.25 14.66 24.71
CA ASP A 96 14.06 15.54 25.55
C ASP A 96 13.47 16.97 25.64
N ASN A 97 12.98 17.53 24.53
CA ASN A 97 12.26 18.80 24.52
C ASN A 97 10.94 18.71 25.30
N LEU A 98 10.18 17.63 25.11
CA LEU A 98 8.94 17.36 25.83
C LEU A 98 9.17 17.33 27.35
N ALA A 99 10.26 16.70 27.78
CA ALA A 99 10.67 16.68 29.19
C ALA A 99 11.02 18.09 29.74
N ARG A 100 11.37 19.05 28.88
CA ARG A 100 11.64 20.45 29.23
C ARG A 100 10.42 21.37 29.09
N GLY A 101 9.24 20.83 28.77
CA GLY A 101 7.98 21.57 28.80
C GLY A 101 7.27 21.71 27.46
N GLY A 102 7.82 21.21 26.36
CA GLY A 102 7.16 21.23 25.05
C GLY A 102 8.14 20.95 23.91
N ASP A 103 7.67 20.31 22.83
CA ASP A 103 8.48 20.05 21.64
C ASP A 103 8.03 20.90 20.43
N PRO A 104 8.84 21.89 20.00
CA PRO A 104 8.54 22.70 18.82
C PRO A 104 8.80 21.95 17.50
N LEU A 105 9.67 20.94 17.50
CA LEU A 105 10.07 20.26 16.27
C LEU A 105 8.93 19.42 15.70
N ASN A 106 8.30 18.58 16.52
CA ASN A 106 7.16 17.78 16.08
C ASN A 106 6.01 18.66 15.58
N ALA A 107 5.70 19.74 16.31
CA ALA A 107 4.69 20.70 15.90
C ALA A 107 5.02 21.32 14.52
N MET A 108 6.27 21.71 14.26
CA MET A 108 6.69 22.22 12.94
C MET A 108 6.55 21.15 11.85
N ALA A 109 6.89 19.90 12.15
CA ALA A 109 6.74 18.78 11.23
C ALA A 109 5.26 18.51 10.85
N ALA A 110 4.30 18.88 11.71
CA ALA A 110 2.88 18.77 11.40
C ALA A 110 2.50 19.55 10.14
N GLY A 111 3.18 20.67 9.87
CA GLY A 111 3.02 21.41 8.61
C GLY A 111 3.21 20.51 7.39
N ALA A 112 4.23 19.65 7.41
CA ALA A 112 4.50 18.71 6.34
C ALA A 112 3.45 17.59 6.25
N THR A 113 3.06 17.03 7.40
CA THR A 113 2.07 15.95 7.45
C THR A 113 0.72 16.40 6.88
N PHE A 114 0.22 17.56 7.30
CA PHE A 114 -1.05 18.10 6.79
C PHE A 114 -0.95 18.60 5.34
N ALA A 115 0.22 19.05 4.90
CA ALA A 115 0.47 19.33 3.49
C ALA A 115 0.30 18.08 2.61
N GLN A 116 0.83 16.93 3.05
CA GLN A 116 0.66 15.66 2.32
C GLN A 116 -0.81 15.24 2.26
N MET A 117 -1.54 15.34 3.37
CA MET A 117 -3.00 15.09 3.41
C MET A 117 -3.73 16.02 2.43
N GLY A 118 -3.37 17.30 2.40
CA GLY A 118 -3.95 18.27 1.47
C GLY A 118 -3.65 17.96 0.01
N ILE A 119 -2.43 17.52 -0.30
CA ILE A 119 -2.06 17.09 -1.65
C ILE A 119 -2.91 15.89 -2.08
N ALA A 120 -3.02 14.87 -1.24
CA ALA A 120 -3.85 13.69 -1.53
C ALA A 120 -5.33 14.09 -1.74
N PHE A 121 -5.86 14.98 -0.91
CA PHE A 121 -7.21 15.50 -1.08
C PHE A 121 -7.37 16.34 -2.35
N GLY A 122 -6.35 17.11 -2.73
CA GLY A 122 -6.32 17.87 -3.98
C GLY A 122 -6.33 16.97 -5.22
N ILE A 123 -5.64 15.82 -5.16
CA ILE A 123 -5.72 14.77 -6.19
C ILE A 123 -7.15 14.23 -6.27
N PHE A 124 -7.73 13.85 -5.12
CA PHE A 124 -9.12 13.39 -5.05
C PHE A 124 -10.07 14.39 -5.71
N LEU A 125 -9.97 15.69 -5.39
CA LEU A 125 -10.83 16.73 -5.95
C LEU A 125 -10.65 16.95 -7.46
N ARG A 126 -9.40 16.96 -7.94
CA ARG A 126 -9.10 17.25 -9.36
C ARG A 126 -9.41 16.08 -10.27
N TYR A 127 -9.15 14.86 -9.82
CA TYR A 127 -9.27 13.63 -10.62
C TYR A 127 -10.47 12.77 -10.21
N ARG A 128 -11.55 13.38 -9.70
CA ARG A 128 -12.78 12.67 -9.27
C ARG A 128 -13.35 11.71 -10.32
N LYS A 129 -13.09 11.98 -11.61
CA LYS A 129 -13.57 11.16 -12.72
C LYS A 129 -12.80 9.83 -12.84
N ASN A 130 -11.54 9.77 -12.44
CA ASN A 130 -10.76 8.54 -12.40
C ASN A 130 -11.01 7.85 -11.04
N LYS A 131 -11.82 6.78 -11.05
CA LYS A 131 -12.28 6.10 -9.83
C LYS A 131 -11.12 5.56 -9.00
N ASP A 132 -10.10 4.98 -9.62
CA ASP A 132 -8.95 4.39 -8.92
C ASP A 132 -8.08 5.45 -8.25
N LEU A 133 -7.78 6.52 -8.97
CA LEU A 133 -6.95 7.61 -8.43
C LEU A 133 -7.70 8.37 -7.34
N SER A 134 -9.00 8.59 -7.53
CA SER A 134 -9.90 9.24 -6.57
C SER A 134 -10.04 8.41 -5.29
N SER A 135 -10.33 7.11 -5.38
CA SER A 135 -10.49 6.23 -4.22
C SER A 135 -9.20 6.09 -3.42
N LEU A 136 -8.06 5.85 -4.09
CA LEU A 136 -6.77 5.70 -3.43
C LEU A 136 -6.31 6.99 -2.75
N SER A 137 -6.51 8.14 -3.40
CA SER A 137 -6.12 9.43 -2.84
C SER A 137 -7.00 9.85 -1.67
N LEU A 138 -8.30 9.51 -1.71
CA LEU A 138 -9.20 9.69 -0.57
C LEU A 138 -8.82 8.78 0.60
N ALA A 139 -8.55 7.50 0.35
CA ALA A 139 -8.11 6.55 1.37
C ALA A 139 -6.80 7.02 2.04
N GLY A 140 -5.82 7.49 1.25
CA GLY A 140 -4.59 8.08 1.76
C GLY A 140 -4.85 9.32 2.63
N THR A 141 -5.76 10.20 2.20
CA THR A 141 -6.15 11.40 2.96
C THR A 141 -6.76 11.02 4.32
N VAL A 142 -7.69 10.07 4.34
CA VAL A 142 -8.35 9.60 5.57
C VAL A 142 -7.34 8.94 6.51
N SER A 143 -6.43 8.12 5.99
CA SER A 143 -5.34 7.50 6.76
C SER A 143 -4.47 8.55 7.44
N GLY A 144 -4.07 9.60 6.71
CA GLY A 144 -3.32 10.72 7.29
C GLY A 144 -4.12 11.47 8.36
N ILE A 145 -5.38 11.82 8.08
CA ILE A 145 -6.20 12.60 9.02
C ILE A 145 -6.45 11.85 10.34
N VAL A 146 -6.74 10.56 10.27
CA VAL A 146 -7.12 9.74 11.43
C VAL A 146 -5.89 9.20 12.15
N ALA A 147 -4.99 8.53 11.42
CA ALA A 147 -3.86 7.81 11.99
C ALA A 147 -2.56 8.62 12.02
N GLY A 148 -2.47 9.72 11.27
CA GLY A 148 -1.22 10.48 11.11
C GLY A 148 -0.18 9.77 10.23
N VAL A 149 -0.58 8.72 9.51
CA VAL A 149 0.27 7.92 8.63
C VAL A 149 0.26 8.54 7.24
N THR A 150 1.43 8.90 6.72
CA THR A 150 1.56 9.64 5.44
C THR A 150 2.33 8.88 4.37
N GLU A 151 2.84 7.70 4.71
CA GLU A 151 3.59 6.79 3.86
C GLU A 151 2.80 6.41 2.60
N PRO A 152 1.49 6.05 2.68
CA PRO A 152 0.70 5.76 1.49
C PRO A 152 0.63 6.96 0.54
N ILE A 153 0.58 8.19 1.06
CA ILE A 153 0.55 9.41 0.26
C ILE A 153 1.92 9.69 -0.36
N LEU A 154 2.98 9.60 0.46
CA LEU A 154 4.34 9.94 0.07
C LEU A 154 4.86 9.00 -1.01
N TYR A 155 4.73 7.69 -0.80
CA TYR A 155 5.17 6.68 -1.76
C TYR A 155 4.17 6.48 -2.89
N GLY A 156 2.87 6.52 -2.62
CA GLY A 156 1.83 6.28 -3.62
C GLY A 156 1.68 7.40 -4.64
N PHE A 157 1.86 8.66 -4.23
CA PHE A 157 1.65 9.82 -5.10
C PHE A 157 2.86 10.72 -5.22
N ILE A 158 3.40 11.24 -4.11
CA ILE A 158 4.34 12.36 -4.15
C ILE A 158 5.66 11.99 -4.85
N LEU A 159 6.22 10.81 -4.52
CA LEU A 159 7.44 10.34 -5.16
C LEU A 159 7.19 9.80 -6.57
N ARG A 160 6.00 9.22 -6.80
CA ARG A 160 5.57 8.74 -8.12
C ARG A 160 5.43 9.91 -9.12
N TYR A 161 4.82 11.01 -8.70
CA TYR A 161 4.57 12.20 -9.51
C TYR A 161 5.47 13.36 -9.07
N ARG A 162 6.64 13.48 -9.71
CA ARG A 162 7.69 14.47 -9.34
C ARG A 162 7.20 15.93 -9.30
N ARG A 163 6.09 16.26 -9.98
CA ARG A 163 5.47 17.60 -9.91
C ARG A 163 4.83 17.93 -8.57
N LEU A 164 4.49 16.93 -7.76
CA LEU A 164 3.97 17.13 -6.42
C LEU A 164 5.07 17.54 -5.44
N ILE A 165 6.36 17.30 -5.75
CA ILE A 165 7.47 17.62 -4.85
C ILE A 165 7.59 19.13 -4.58
N PRO A 166 7.58 20.02 -5.60
CA PRO A 166 7.54 21.46 -5.33
C PRO A 166 6.30 21.91 -4.54
N ILE A 167 5.14 21.32 -4.82
CA ILE A 167 3.90 21.63 -4.11
C ILE A 167 4.04 21.26 -2.63
N LEU A 168 4.54 20.06 -2.35
CA LEU A 168 4.85 19.57 -1.01
C LEU A 168 5.79 20.52 -0.27
N ILE A 169 6.91 20.92 -0.90
CA ILE A 169 7.87 21.83 -0.26
C ILE A 169 7.20 23.15 0.12
N VAL A 170 6.42 23.74 -0.79
CA VAL A 170 5.76 25.03 -0.56
C VAL A 170 4.68 24.93 0.51
N SER A 171 3.77 23.94 0.43
CA SER A 171 2.71 23.79 1.43
C SER A 171 3.27 23.46 2.81
N SER A 172 4.27 22.57 2.88
CA SER A 172 4.94 22.23 4.14
C SER A 172 5.64 23.44 4.75
N ALA A 173 6.37 24.23 3.93
CA ALA A 173 7.03 25.45 4.37
C ALA A 173 6.06 26.48 4.95
N VAL A 174 4.90 26.67 4.30
CA VAL A 174 3.87 27.59 4.80
C VAL A 174 3.31 27.11 6.14
N GLY A 175 2.94 25.83 6.24
CA GLY A 175 2.43 25.25 7.48
C GLY A 175 3.43 25.32 8.63
N GLY A 176 4.65 24.84 8.40
CA GLY A 176 5.72 24.83 9.40
C GLY A 176 6.15 26.25 9.80
N GLY A 177 6.22 27.18 8.85
CA GLY A 177 6.51 28.58 9.12
C GLY A 177 5.46 29.25 10.00
N LEU A 178 4.17 28.97 9.79
CA LEU A 178 3.08 29.46 10.65
C LEU A 178 3.14 28.84 12.05
N VAL A 179 3.41 27.54 12.16
CA VAL A 179 3.64 26.90 13.46
C VAL A 179 4.80 27.57 14.20
N GLY A 180 5.91 27.82 13.51
CA GLY A 180 7.07 28.52 14.07
C GLY A 180 6.77 29.97 14.44
N LEU A 181 5.92 30.66 13.68
CA LEU A 181 5.49 32.04 13.95
C LEU A 181 4.67 32.12 15.24
N PHE A 182 3.75 31.18 15.44
CA PHE A 182 2.89 31.16 16.62
C PHE A 182 3.53 30.49 17.84
N GLY A 183 4.71 29.89 17.66
CA GLY A 183 5.39 29.15 18.73
C GLY A 183 4.56 27.98 19.22
N ALA A 184 3.88 27.27 18.32
CA ALA A 184 3.12 26.08 18.71
C ALA A 184 4.06 24.90 18.98
N GLU A 185 3.77 24.18 20.06
CA GLU A 185 4.56 23.07 20.61
C GLU A 185 3.67 21.86 20.91
N MET A 186 4.29 20.68 20.92
CA MET A 186 3.66 19.44 21.36
C MET A 186 3.92 19.23 22.87
N TYR A 187 2.86 19.02 23.65
CA TYR A 187 2.90 18.81 25.11
C TYR A 187 2.67 17.36 25.54
N SER A 188 2.17 16.51 24.65
CA SER A 188 2.10 15.07 24.84
C SER A 188 2.54 14.37 23.56
N TYR A 189 3.36 13.33 23.69
CA TYR A 189 3.89 12.62 22.52
C TYR A 189 2.74 12.03 21.70
N ALA A 190 2.62 12.47 20.45
CA ALA A 190 1.57 12.04 19.54
C ALA A 190 2.03 12.13 18.08
N PHE A 191 1.41 11.32 17.22
CA PHE A 191 1.55 11.48 15.77
C PHE A 191 0.74 12.69 15.29
N ASN A 192 1.13 13.27 14.17
CA ASN A 192 0.44 14.42 13.57
C ASN A 192 -0.89 13.97 12.94
N SER A 193 -2.00 14.13 13.65
CA SER A 193 -3.33 13.79 13.15
C SER A 193 -4.37 14.78 13.69
N VAL A 194 -5.59 14.72 13.15
CA VAL A 194 -6.69 15.55 13.66
C VAL A 194 -7.09 15.11 15.08
N LEU A 195 -6.99 13.81 15.38
CA LEU A 195 -7.35 13.26 16.70
C LEU A 195 -6.37 13.68 17.80
N THR A 196 -5.15 14.08 17.44
CA THR A 196 -4.09 14.44 18.37
C THR A 196 -3.92 15.94 18.54
N ILE A 197 -4.75 16.78 17.90
CA ILE A 197 -4.76 18.24 18.07
C ILE A 197 -4.71 18.68 19.56
N PRO A 198 -5.43 18.06 20.51
CA PRO A 198 -5.37 18.45 21.92
C PRO A 198 -3.99 18.27 22.57
N ALA A 199 -3.07 17.53 21.95
CA ALA A 199 -1.70 17.36 22.42
C ALA A 199 -0.79 18.56 22.09
N TYR A 200 -1.26 19.50 21.26
CA TYR A 200 -0.50 20.67 20.82
C TYR A 200 -1.05 21.94 21.42
N GLY A 201 -0.22 22.96 21.59
CA GLY A 201 -0.70 24.28 21.94
C GLY A 201 0.24 25.41 21.53
N PRO A 202 -0.26 26.64 21.43
CA PRO A 202 -1.67 27.04 21.59
C PRO A 202 -2.60 26.48 20.50
N ILE A 203 -3.70 25.82 20.91
CA ILE A 203 -4.55 25.01 20.01
C ILE A 203 -5.08 25.81 18.81
N PRO A 204 -5.67 27.01 18.97
CA PRO A 204 -6.24 27.73 17.83
C PRO A 204 -5.20 28.07 16.75
N GLN A 205 -4.00 28.47 17.17
CA GLN A 205 -2.89 28.83 16.30
C GLN A 205 -2.32 27.60 15.60
N TYR A 206 -2.18 26.48 16.31
CA TYR A 206 -1.76 25.21 15.74
C TYR A 206 -2.76 24.74 14.67
N VAL A 207 -4.05 24.69 15.01
CA VAL A 207 -5.13 24.30 14.11
C VAL A 207 -5.15 25.19 12.87
N PHE A 208 -5.03 26.51 13.04
CA PHE A 208 -4.96 27.44 11.92
C PHE A 208 -3.76 27.13 11.01
N SER A 209 -2.59 26.89 11.57
CA SER A 209 -1.36 26.62 10.81
C SER A 209 -1.45 25.34 9.98
N VAL A 210 -1.93 24.24 10.59
CA VAL A 210 -2.08 22.96 9.89
C VAL A 210 -3.21 22.98 8.87
N ALA A 211 -4.30 23.71 9.15
CA ALA A 211 -5.39 23.92 8.21
C ALA A 211 -4.92 24.70 6.98
N VAL A 212 -4.14 25.77 7.17
CA VAL A 212 -3.54 26.51 6.04
C VAL A 212 -2.62 25.59 5.23
N SER A 213 -1.80 24.77 5.88
CA SER A 213 -0.94 23.80 5.17
C SER A 213 -1.74 22.84 4.29
N PHE A 214 -2.81 22.26 4.86
CA PHE A 214 -3.73 21.38 4.15
C PHE A 214 -4.39 22.08 2.96
N VAL A 215 -4.91 23.30 3.17
CA VAL A 215 -5.60 24.07 2.12
C VAL A 215 -4.63 24.45 1.01
N VAL A 216 -3.41 24.90 1.34
CA VAL A 216 -2.40 25.25 0.33
C VAL A 216 -2.01 24.01 -0.48
N GLY A 217 -1.77 22.87 0.17
CA GLY A 217 -1.50 21.59 -0.51
C GLY A 217 -2.63 21.18 -1.45
N THR A 218 -3.88 21.30 -0.98
CA THR A 218 -5.09 21.01 -1.77
C THR A 218 -5.22 21.92 -2.98
N VAL A 219 -5.16 23.23 -2.78
CA VAL A 219 -5.38 24.24 -3.82
C VAL A 219 -4.28 24.16 -4.88
N LEU A 220 -3.00 24.08 -4.47
CA LEU A 220 -1.89 23.97 -5.42
C LEU A 220 -1.98 22.68 -6.24
N THR A 221 -2.32 21.56 -5.61
CA THR A 221 -2.50 20.29 -6.34
C THR A 221 -3.70 20.34 -7.28
N PHE A 222 -4.79 20.97 -6.84
CA PHE A 222 -5.97 21.16 -7.67
C PHE A 222 -5.71 22.08 -8.88
N ILE A 223 -4.83 23.07 -8.77
CA ILE A 223 -4.48 24.00 -9.87
C ILE A 223 -3.41 23.42 -10.79
N PHE A 224 -2.36 22.81 -10.25
CA PHE A 224 -1.19 22.37 -11.02
C PHE A 224 -1.22 20.91 -11.48
N GLY A 225 -2.00 20.05 -10.82
CA GLY A 225 -2.15 18.66 -11.19
C GLY A 225 -0.88 17.81 -11.03
N LEU A 226 -0.90 16.62 -11.63
CA LEU A 226 0.14 15.60 -11.52
C LEU A 226 1.21 15.73 -12.60
N GLY A 227 0.92 16.40 -13.71
CA GLY A 227 1.83 16.46 -14.86
C GLY A 227 1.10 16.83 -16.13
N LYS A 228 1.72 17.50 -17.11
CA LYS A 228 1.04 17.69 -18.42
C LYS A 228 0.86 16.34 -19.11
N GLU A 229 1.86 15.48 -19.01
CA GLU A 229 1.83 14.10 -19.53
C GLU A 229 0.92 13.21 -18.69
N ALA A 230 1.06 13.22 -17.35
CA ALA A 230 0.18 12.44 -16.46
C ALA A 230 -1.28 12.89 -16.52
N ASP A 231 -1.55 14.19 -16.61
CA ASP A 231 -2.91 14.73 -16.76
C ASP A 231 -3.46 14.44 -18.15
N ALA A 232 -2.61 14.42 -19.18
CA ALA A 232 -3.04 14.02 -20.52
C ALA A 232 -3.41 12.54 -20.56
N THR A 233 -2.60 11.65 -19.96
CA THR A 233 -2.92 10.21 -19.88
C THR A 233 -4.16 9.95 -19.04
N ILE A 234 -4.31 10.64 -17.89
CA ILE A 234 -5.50 10.50 -17.04
C ILE A 234 -6.74 11.13 -17.69
N ALA A 235 -6.58 12.23 -18.44
CA ALA A 235 -7.66 12.84 -19.18
C ALA A 235 -8.08 11.99 -20.38
N THR A 236 -7.14 11.37 -21.11
CA THR A 236 -7.47 10.39 -22.15
C THR A 236 -8.15 9.17 -21.55
N GLU A 237 -7.67 8.64 -20.42
CA GLU A 237 -8.34 7.56 -19.66
C GLU A 237 -9.73 7.96 -19.13
N SER A 238 -10.00 9.26 -18.96
CA SER A 238 -11.28 9.79 -18.46
C SER A 238 -12.21 10.36 -19.55
N SER A 239 -11.71 10.66 -20.75
CA SER A 239 -12.47 11.20 -21.90
C SER A 239 -12.79 10.13 -22.92
N ASN A 240 -11.98 9.09 -22.97
CA ASN A 240 -12.18 7.95 -23.82
C ASN A 240 -12.99 6.87 -23.10
N GLY A 241 -14.31 7.06 -23.06
CA GLY A 241 -15.20 5.90 -23.05
C GLY A 241 -15.26 5.33 -24.47
N GLY A 242 -14.45 4.31 -24.81
CA GLY A 242 -14.70 3.45 -25.99
C GLY A 242 -13.77 3.54 -27.23
N THR A 243 -12.96 2.49 -27.40
CA THR A 243 -12.44 1.74 -28.60
C THR A 243 -11.04 2.01 -29.29
N ASN A 244 -10.13 1.00 -29.23
CA ASN A 244 -8.65 0.94 -28.97
C ASN A 244 -7.73 1.53 -30.06
N GLU A 245 -6.44 1.93 -29.86
CA GLU A 245 -5.30 1.35 -29.10
C GLU A 245 -4.45 2.48 -28.47
N THR A 246 -4.51 2.76 -27.16
CA THR A 246 -3.89 1.98 -26.07
C THR A 246 -4.72 2.00 -24.78
N ALA A 247 -5.91 2.58 -24.84
CA ALA A 247 -6.81 2.73 -23.71
C ALA A 247 -8.14 3.17 -24.28
N GLU A 248 -8.89 2.25 -24.90
CA GLU A 248 -10.23 2.56 -25.39
C GLU A 248 -10.93 1.24 -25.77
N GLU A 249 -12.03 0.83 -25.14
CA GLU A 249 -13.11 -0.06 -25.67
C GLU A 249 -14.04 -0.33 -24.47
N VAL A 250 -14.56 0.72 -23.83
CA VAL A 250 -15.88 0.65 -23.16
C VAL A 250 -16.54 2.02 -23.28
N GLU A 251 -17.73 2.03 -23.90
CA GLU A 251 -18.77 3.07 -23.94
C GLU A 251 -19.03 3.79 -25.29
N ALA A 252 -19.45 3.00 -26.28
CA ALA A 252 -20.82 3.09 -26.77
C ALA A 252 -21.36 1.65 -26.73
N GLU A 253 -22.37 1.27 -25.96
CA GLU A 253 -23.70 1.85 -25.87
C GLU A 253 -24.22 1.81 -24.42
N ALA A 254 -24.64 2.96 -23.92
CA ALA A 254 -25.75 3.04 -22.99
C ALA A 254 -26.79 3.94 -23.64
N GLU A 255 -27.80 3.33 -24.27
CA GLU A 255 -29.21 3.75 -24.22
C GLU A 255 -30.10 2.81 -25.05
N ALA A 256 -30.77 1.85 -24.37
CA ALA A 256 -32.21 1.60 -24.45
C ALA A 256 -32.60 0.29 -23.75
N ASN A 257 -33.45 0.39 -22.70
CA ASN A 257 -34.39 -0.58 -22.11
C ASN A 257 -33.94 -2.04 -21.86
N ASP A 258 -34.13 -2.67 -20.70
CA ASP A 258 -35.06 -2.44 -19.59
C ASP A 258 -34.37 -2.83 -18.27
N LYS A 259 -34.66 -2.08 -17.22
CA LYS A 259 -34.39 -2.52 -15.85
C LYS A 259 -35.25 -3.74 -15.55
N GLU A 260 -34.65 -4.92 -15.49
CA GLU A 260 -35.03 -5.86 -14.45
C GLU A 260 -34.08 -5.63 -13.27
N GLU A 261 -34.57 -4.91 -12.26
CA GLU A 261 -33.98 -4.91 -10.93
C GLU A 261 -33.90 -6.36 -10.45
N LEU A 262 -32.70 -6.94 -10.45
CA LEU A 262 -32.44 -8.20 -9.76
C LEU A 262 -32.44 -7.93 -8.25
N VAL A 263 -33.16 -8.81 -7.55
CA VAL A 263 -33.67 -8.63 -6.19
C VAL A 263 -32.54 -8.76 -5.16
N GLU A 264 -32.63 -7.95 -4.10
CA GLU A 264 -31.85 -8.07 -2.86
C GLU A 264 -31.88 -9.54 -2.36
N GLY A 265 -30.72 -10.18 -2.15
CA GLY A 265 -30.64 -11.61 -1.81
C GLY A 265 -30.31 -12.58 -2.95
N THR A 266 -29.78 -12.09 -4.08
CA THR A 266 -29.25 -12.96 -5.15
C THR A 266 -28.03 -13.73 -4.63
N GLN A 267 -28.07 -15.07 -4.75
CA GLN A 267 -26.97 -15.97 -4.41
C GLN A 267 -26.14 -16.25 -5.65
N ILE A 268 -24.83 -16.05 -5.54
CA ILE A 268 -23.86 -16.29 -6.60
C ILE A 268 -22.92 -17.38 -6.14
N ASP A 269 -22.89 -18.48 -6.88
CA ASP A 269 -22.05 -19.63 -6.56
C ASP A 269 -20.70 -19.52 -7.28
N ILE A 270 -19.61 -19.67 -6.54
CA ILE A 270 -18.24 -19.72 -7.07
C ILE A 270 -17.83 -21.19 -7.16
N ALA A 271 -17.46 -21.62 -8.36
CA ALA A 271 -16.97 -22.98 -8.58
C ALA A 271 -15.48 -23.12 -8.27
N SER A 272 -15.03 -24.34 -8.03
CA SER A 272 -13.64 -24.66 -7.79
C SER A 272 -12.82 -24.35 -9.03
N PRO A 273 -11.76 -23.54 -8.93
CA PRO A 273 -10.87 -23.29 -10.05
C PRO A 273 -9.76 -24.36 -10.18
N LEU A 274 -9.63 -25.26 -9.20
CA LEU A 274 -8.59 -26.29 -9.12
C LEU A 274 -9.18 -27.66 -8.76
N ASP A 275 -8.48 -28.72 -9.18
CA ASP A 275 -8.69 -30.07 -8.64
C ASP A 275 -7.84 -30.22 -7.37
N GLY A 276 -8.45 -30.64 -6.25
CA GLY A 276 -7.70 -30.71 -5.01
C GLY A 276 -8.53 -30.88 -3.75
N GLU A 277 -7.87 -30.73 -2.59
CA GLU A 277 -8.52 -30.73 -1.28
C GLU A 277 -8.90 -29.30 -0.87
N LEU A 278 -10.20 -29.03 -0.68
CA LEU A 278 -10.71 -27.76 -0.17
C LEU A 278 -10.52 -27.70 1.35
N ILE A 279 -9.85 -26.67 1.82
CA ILE A 279 -9.61 -26.39 3.23
C ILE A 279 -10.06 -24.94 3.55
N PRO A 280 -10.51 -24.67 4.80
CA PRO A 280 -10.83 -23.30 5.19
C PRO A 280 -9.57 -22.44 5.21
N LEU A 281 -9.70 -21.12 4.97
CA LEU A 281 -8.57 -20.19 5.06
C LEU A 281 -7.85 -20.24 6.42
N SER A 282 -8.58 -20.50 7.51
CA SER A 282 -8.01 -20.64 8.85
C SER A 282 -7.03 -21.82 9.03
N ALA A 283 -7.00 -22.77 8.09
CA ALA A 283 -6.05 -23.88 8.05
C ALA A 283 -4.79 -23.58 7.20
N VAL A 284 -4.72 -22.41 6.56
CA VAL A 284 -3.55 -21.94 5.82
C VAL A 284 -2.51 -21.41 6.81
N GLU A 285 -1.23 -21.75 6.62
CA GLU A 285 -0.16 -21.37 7.56
C GLU A 285 0.17 -19.86 7.55
N ASP A 286 -0.15 -19.18 6.46
CA ASP A 286 0.13 -17.76 6.28
C ASP A 286 -0.92 -16.89 7.00
N GLU A 287 -0.44 -15.98 7.84
CA GLU A 287 -1.28 -15.13 8.69
C GLU A 287 -2.15 -14.14 7.88
N VAL A 288 -1.64 -13.64 6.75
CA VAL A 288 -2.37 -12.67 5.90
C VAL A 288 -3.62 -13.31 5.30
N PHE A 289 -3.52 -14.58 4.90
CA PHE A 289 -4.64 -15.34 4.34
C PHE A 289 -5.53 -15.95 5.42
N SER A 290 -4.95 -16.56 6.47
CA SER A 290 -5.72 -17.21 7.53
C SER A 290 -6.49 -16.25 8.43
N SER A 291 -6.09 -14.97 8.49
CA SER A 291 -6.82 -13.93 9.21
C SER A 291 -7.94 -13.27 8.38
N GLU A 292 -8.12 -13.67 7.11
CA GLU A 292 -9.06 -13.04 6.15
C GLU A 292 -8.80 -11.54 5.89
N ALA A 293 -7.60 -11.04 6.17
CA ALA A 293 -7.29 -9.61 6.02
C ALA A 293 -7.38 -9.14 4.55
N MET A 294 -7.22 -10.06 3.60
CA MET A 294 -7.33 -9.83 2.16
C MET A 294 -8.73 -10.13 1.60
N GLY A 295 -9.67 -10.57 2.44
CA GLY A 295 -11.01 -11.00 2.06
C GLY A 295 -11.37 -12.39 2.57
N GLN A 296 -12.65 -12.75 2.46
CA GLN A 296 -13.18 -14.07 2.79
C GLN A 296 -13.04 -15.05 1.63
N GLY A 297 -12.89 -16.34 1.95
CA GLY A 297 -12.82 -17.40 0.96
C GLY A 297 -12.29 -18.71 1.52
N ASP A 298 -11.74 -19.53 0.63
CA ASP A 298 -11.19 -20.85 0.94
C ASP A 298 -9.79 -21.03 0.35
N ALA A 299 -9.11 -22.12 0.68
CA ALA A 299 -7.89 -22.52 0.01
C ALA A 299 -8.01 -23.95 -0.52
N ILE A 300 -7.31 -24.22 -1.63
CA ILE A 300 -7.29 -25.55 -2.25
C ILE A 300 -5.86 -26.06 -2.26
N ILE A 301 -5.67 -27.33 -1.87
CA ILE A 301 -4.41 -28.05 -2.05
C ILE A 301 -4.48 -28.79 -3.40
N PRO A 302 -3.86 -28.26 -4.47
CA PRO A 302 -4.03 -28.80 -5.81
C PRO A 302 -3.33 -30.15 -5.98
N THR A 303 -4.02 -31.06 -6.66
CA THR A 303 -3.52 -32.37 -7.12
C THR A 303 -2.94 -32.27 -8.54
N ASP A 304 -3.52 -31.40 -9.37
CA ASP A 304 -3.08 -31.08 -10.73
C ASP A 304 -2.79 -29.57 -10.87
N GLY A 305 -1.94 -29.23 -11.83
CA GLY A 305 -1.47 -27.89 -12.09
C GLY A 305 -2.31 -27.10 -13.08
N LYS A 306 -3.60 -27.39 -13.21
CA LYS A 306 -4.48 -26.72 -14.18
C LYS A 306 -5.48 -25.81 -13.45
N LEU A 307 -5.21 -24.51 -13.50
CA LEU A 307 -6.12 -23.49 -13.01
C LEU A 307 -7.14 -23.12 -14.09
N VAL A 308 -8.43 -23.17 -13.75
CA VAL A 308 -9.53 -22.77 -14.63
C VAL A 308 -10.39 -21.67 -14.04
N ALA A 309 -11.22 -21.05 -14.89
CA ALA A 309 -12.19 -20.03 -14.50
C ALA A 309 -13.28 -20.61 -13.57
N PRO A 310 -13.52 -20.01 -12.40
CA PRO A 310 -14.54 -20.46 -11.45
C PRO A 310 -15.95 -19.95 -11.78
N PHE A 311 -16.07 -18.96 -12.66
CA PHE A 311 -17.34 -18.38 -13.13
C PHE A 311 -17.13 -17.69 -14.49
N ASP A 312 -18.23 -17.30 -15.13
CA ASP A 312 -18.23 -16.43 -16.29
C ASP A 312 -17.87 -15.00 -15.87
N GLY A 313 -16.95 -14.36 -16.58
CA GLY A 313 -16.48 -13.03 -16.21
C GLY A 313 -15.30 -12.54 -17.02
N LYS A 314 -14.42 -11.78 -16.38
CA LYS A 314 -13.27 -11.13 -17.02
C LYS A 314 -12.00 -11.27 -16.19
N ILE A 315 -10.86 -11.40 -16.86
CA ILE A 315 -9.54 -11.30 -16.22
C ILE A 315 -9.29 -9.85 -15.79
N ALA A 316 -9.34 -9.60 -14.48
CA ALA A 316 -9.07 -8.29 -13.91
C ALA A 316 -7.57 -7.99 -13.86
N SER A 317 -6.75 -8.98 -13.49
CA SER A 317 -5.29 -8.84 -13.41
C SER A 317 -4.56 -10.16 -13.61
N VAL A 318 -3.40 -10.11 -14.26
CA VAL A 318 -2.44 -11.22 -14.34
C VAL A 318 -1.12 -10.73 -13.77
N PHE A 319 -0.59 -11.40 -12.75
CA PHE A 319 0.64 -10.96 -12.09
C PHE A 319 1.88 -11.31 -12.93
N PRO A 320 2.95 -10.49 -12.94
CA PRO A 320 4.12 -10.73 -13.81
C PRO A 320 4.78 -12.10 -13.63
N THR A 321 4.84 -12.59 -12.40
CA THR A 321 5.38 -13.92 -12.07
C THR A 321 4.34 -15.04 -12.14
N LYS A 322 3.10 -14.74 -12.58
CA LYS A 322 2.01 -15.70 -12.84
C LYS A 322 1.58 -16.56 -11.64
N HIS A 323 2.02 -16.18 -10.45
CA HIS A 323 1.67 -16.85 -9.19
C HIS A 323 0.26 -16.51 -8.71
N ALA A 324 -0.38 -15.49 -9.27
CA ALA A 324 -1.73 -15.09 -8.90
C ALA A 324 -2.49 -14.54 -10.11
N ILE A 325 -3.81 -14.59 -10.04
CA ILE A 325 -4.72 -14.03 -11.04
C ILE A 325 -5.95 -13.44 -10.35
N GLY A 326 -6.36 -12.25 -10.80
CA GLY A 326 -7.58 -11.59 -10.34
C GLY A 326 -8.67 -11.67 -11.41
N LEU A 327 -9.89 -11.99 -11.00
CA LEU A 327 -11.07 -12.18 -11.84
C LEU A 327 -12.21 -11.28 -11.35
N THR A 328 -13.08 -10.87 -12.26
CA THR A 328 -14.31 -10.15 -11.91
C THR A 328 -15.50 -10.77 -12.64
N ASP A 329 -16.59 -11.04 -11.92
CA ASP A 329 -17.84 -11.54 -12.50
C ASP A 329 -18.78 -10.38 -12.94
N GLU A 330 -19.90 -10.71 -13.57
CA GLU A 330 -20.90 -9.72 -14.01
C GLU A 330 -21.64 -9.04 -12.84
N ASN A 331 -21.63 -9.65 -11.65
CA ASN A 331 -22.31 -9.14 -10.46
C ASN A 331 -21.43 -8.23 -9.59
N GLY A 332 -20.14 -8.11 -9.91
CA GLY A 332 -19.14 -7.29 -9.22
C GLY A 332 -18.30 -8.01 -8.17
N ILE A 333 -18.28 -9.34 -8.15
CA ILE A 333 -17.38 -10.14 -7.30
C ILE A 333 -15.96 -9.99 -7.83
N GLU A 334 -15.04 -9.52 -6.99
CA GLU A 334 -13.60 -9.53 -7.27
C GLU A 334 -12.97 -10.74 -6.62
N LEU A 335 -12.50 -11.70 -7.42
CA LEU A 335 -11.89 -12.94 -6.95
C LEU A 335 -10.38 -12.94 -7.22
N LEU A 336 -9.58 -13.12 -6.16
CA LEU A 336 -8.15 -13.35 -6.24
C LEU A 336 -7.86 -14.84 -6.04
N ILE A 337 -7.15 -15.44 -6.99
CA ILE A 337 -6.62 -16.79 -6.86
C ILE A 337 -5.11 -16.69 -6.79
N HIS A 338 -4.54 -17.15 -5.68
CA HIS A 338 -3.10 -17.19 -5.45
C HIS A 338 -2.61 -18.65 -5.48
N ILE A 339 -1.67 -18.97 -6.37
CA ILE A 339 -1.17 -20.33 -6.62
C ILE A 339 0.05 -20.60 -5.76
N GLY A 340 -0.12 -21.35 -4.68
CA GLY A 340 0.96 -21.68 -3.74
C GLY A 340 1.42 -20.51 -2.88
N MET A 341 2.11 -20.80 -1.78
CA MET A 341 2.64 -19.78 -0.88
C MET A 341 4.05 -19.37 -1.28
N ASP A 342 4.35 -18.07 -1.24
CA ASP A 342 5.65 -17.47 -1.60
C ASP A 342 6.17 -17.78 -3.02
N THR A 343 5.32 -18.34 -3.89
CA THR A 343 5.66 -18.74 -5.26
C THR A 343 5.99 -17.56 -6.18
N VAL A 344 5.73 -16.31 -5.76
CA VAL A 344 6.26 -15.10 -6.40
C VAL A 344 7.79 -15.15 -6.55
N GLN A 345 8.48 -15.80 -5.60
CA GLN A 345 9.94 -15.96 -5.58
C GLN A 345 10.46 -16.91 -6.68
N LEU A 346 9.59 -17.69 -7.31
CA LEU A 346 9.94 -18.52 -8.47
C LEU A 346 10.13 -17.69 -9.75
N GLU A 347 9.84 -16.39 -9.71
CA GLU A 347 10.05 -15.44 -10.82
C GLU A 347 9.40 -15.92 -12.14
N GLY A 348 8.24 -16.58 -12.05
CA GLY A 348 7.50 -17.12 -13.20
C GLY A 348 7.99 -18.46 -13.75
N LYS A 349 9.00 -19.08 -13.12
CA LYS A 349 9.38 -20.47 -13.42
C LYS A 349 8.26 -21.42 -13.02
N HIS A 350 8.06 -22.48 -13.80
CA HIS A 350 7.02 -23.49 -13.58
C HIS A 350 5.58 -22.99 -13.80
N PHE A 351 5.39 -21.77 -14.32
CA PHE A 351 4.08 -21.22 -14.66
C PHE A 351 3.96 -20.87 -16.15
N THR A 352 2.87 -21.32 -16.77
CA THR A 352 2.45 -21.01 -18.12
C THR A 352 1.12 -20.27 -18.05
N ASN A 353 1.10 -19.05 -18.59
CA ASN A 353 -0.10 -18.22 -18.61
C ASN A 353 -0.83 -18.45 -19.94
N HIS A 354 -2.15 -18.58 -19.91
CA HIS A 354 -2.98 -18.82 -21.10
C HIS A 354 -3.93 -17.66 -21.42
N VAL A 355 -3.98 -16.65 -20.56
CA VAL A 355 -4.95 -15.55 -20.66
C VAL A 355 -4.31 -14.19 -20.53
N GLU A 356 -4.93 -13.19 -21.12
CA GLU A 356 -4.46 -11.81 -21.03
C GLU A 356 -5.38 -10.96 -20.15
N LYS A 357 -4.83 -9.90 -19.55
CA LYS A 357 -5.63 -8.94 -18.79
C LYS A 357 -6.74 -8.40 -19.68
N GLY A 358 -7.97 -8.42 -19.17
CA GLY A 358 -9.16 -7.94 -19.87
C GLY A 358 -9.85 -8.97 -20.76
N GLN A 359 -9.29 -10.18 -20.90
CA GLN A 359 -9.95 -11.27 -21.62
C GLN A 359 -11.24 -11.69 -20.91
N MET A 360 -12.32 -11.86 -21.67
CA MET A 360 -13.55 -12.49 -21.17
C MET A 360 -13.32 -13.99 -21.06
N ILE A 361 -13.80 -14.58 -19.98
CA ILE A 361 -13.68 -16.01 -19.69
C ILE A 361 -15.05 -16.60 -19.42
N LYS A 362 -15.20 -17.86 -19.80
CA LYS A 362 -16.29 -18.71 -19.34
C LYS A 362 -15.79 -19.65 -18.27
N GLN A 363 -16.68 -20.03 -17.36
CA GLN A 363 -16.42 -21.04 -16.35
C GLN A 363 -15.80 -22.29 -17.00
N GLY A 364 -14.67 -22.74 -16.46
CA GLY A 364 -13.89 -23.87 -16.98
C GLY A 364 -12.80 -23.52 -18.00
N ASP A 365 -12.72 -22.28 -18.48
CA ASP A 365 -11.63 -21.84 -19.35
C ASP A 365 -10.26 -21.95 -18.65
N ALA A 366 -9.24 -22.39 -19.38
CA ALA A 366 -7.89 -22.54 -18.83
C ALA A 366 -7.24 -21.17 -18.60
N LEU A 367 -6.82 -20.90 -17.37
CA LEU A 367 -6.22 -19.63 -16.97
C LEU A 367 -4.69 -19.73 -16.91
N ILE A 368 -4.20 -20.61 -16.04
CA ILE A 368 -2.77 -20.81 -15.77
C ILE A 368 -2.52 -22.31 -15.66
N THR A 369 -1.45 -22.79 -16.28
CA THR A 369 -0.92 -24.13 -16.01
C THR A 369 0.39 -24.00 -15.26
N PHE A 370 0.56 -24.81 -14.22
CA PHE A 370 1.74 -24.82 -13.37
C PHE A 370 2.22 -26.23 -13.07
N ASP A 371 3.47 -26.38 -12.65
CA ASP A 371 4.03 -27.69 -12.30
C ASP A 371 4.02 -27.88 -10.77
N VAL A 372 3.01 -28.61 -10.28
CA VAL A 372 2.84 -28.90 -8.84
C VAL A 372 4.08 -29.62 -8.27
N ALA A 373 4.68 -30.54 -9.02
CA ALA A 373 5.82 -31.32 -8.55
C ALA A 373 7.06 -30.43 -8.46
N ALA A 374 7.33 -29.62 -9.49
CA ALA A 374 8.47 -28.71 -9.49
C ALA A 374 8.36 -27.60 -8.44
N ILE A 375 7.15 -27.08 -8.16
CA ILE A 375 6.93 -26.11 -7.08
C ILE A 375 7.25 -26.73 -5.71
N LYS A 376 6.80 -27.97 -5.46
CA LYS A 376 7.13 -28.72 -4.24
C LYS A 376 8.63 -29.03 -4.13
N GLU A 377 9.27 -29.42 -5.23
CA GLU A 377 10.72 -29.68 -5.28
C GLU A 377 11.55 -28.42 -5.01
N ALA A 378 11.06 -27.26 -5.47
CA ALA A 378 11.64 -25.96 -5.17
C ALA A 378 11.41 -25.50 -3.71
N GLY A 379 10.68 -26.28 -2.90
CA GLY A 379 10.46 -26.03 -1.48
C GLY A 379 9.29 -25.12 -1.14
N TYR A 380 8.40 -24.84 -2.09
CA TYR A 380 7.24 -23.98 -1.90
C TYR A 380 5.96 -24.80 -1.65
N SER A 381 5.07 -24.25 -0.82
CA SER A 381 3.73 -24.84 -0.63
C SER A 381 2.87 -24.58 -1.87
N VAL A 382 2.05 -25.56 -2.23
CA VAL A 382 1.08 -25.44 -3.34
C VAL A 382 -0.32 -25.06 -2.85
N VAL A 383 -0.52 -24.90 -1.54
CA VAL A 383 -1.79 -24.41 -0.97
C VAL A 383 -2.15 -23.10 -1.66
N SER A 384 -3.31 -23.06 -2.30
CA SER A 384 -3.71 -22.00 -3.20
C SER A 384 -4.98 -21.31 -2.71
N PRO A 385 -4.89 -20.12 -2.08
CA PRO A 385 -6.04 -19.34 -1.66
C PRO A 385 -6.92 -18.87 -2.83
N VAL A 386 -8.23 -18.89 -2.63
CA VAL A 386 -9.29 -18.39 -3.52
C VAL A 386 -10.17 -17.44 -2.70
N ILE A 387 -10.06 -16.13 -2.96
CA ILE A 387 -10.50 -15.08 -2.04
C ILE A 387 -11.36 -14.05 -2.75
N VAL A 388 -12.47 -13.65 -2.13
CA VAL A 388 -13.28 -12.51 -2.55
C VAL A 388 -12.70 -11.23 -1.92
N THR A 389 -11.98 -10.43 -2.70
CA THR A 389 -11.23 -9.27 -2.18
C THR A 389 -12.14 -8.12 -1.74
N ASN A 390 -13.31 -8.00 -2.35
CA ASN A 390 -14.32 -7.01 -2.01
C ASN A 390 -15.46 -7.57 -1.13
N THR A 391 -15.12 -8.44 -0.17
CA THR A 391 -16.10 -9.09 0.73
C THR A 391 -17.07 -8.11 1.40
N ASN A 392 -16.62 -6.89 1.74
CA ASN A 392 -17.44 -5.87 2.40
C ASN A 392 -18.59 -5.32 1.54
N ASP A 393 -18.56 -5.56 0.23
CA ASP A 393 -19.63 -5.16 -0.70
C ASP A 393 -20.79 -6.15 -0.72
N PHE A 394 -20.65 -7.29 -0.02
CA PHE A 394 -21.62 -8.38 0.04
C PHE A 394 -22.09 -8.63 1.47
N LYS A 395 -23.32 -9.13 1.62
CA LYS A 395 -23.90 -9.44 2.94
C LYS A 395 -23.24 -10.65 3.59
N GLN A 396 -22.85 -11.63 2.78
CA GLN A 396 -22.27 -12.87 3.26
C GLN A 396 -21.44 -13.55 2.19
N VAL A 397 -20.29 -14.08 2.58
CA VAL A 397 -19.52 -15.08 1.83
C VAL A 397 -19.55 -16.35 2.66
N ALA A 398 -20.17 -17.40 2.14
CA ALA A 398 -20.33 -18.69 2.82
C ALA A 398 -19.47 -19.76 2.13
N SER A 399 -18.46 -20.25 2.85
CA SER A 399 -17.62 -21.37 2.41
C SER A 399 -18.32 -22.73 2.56
N GLU A 400 -18.03 -23.64 1.64
CA GLU A 400 -18.43 -25.05 1.73
C GLU A 400 -17.56 -25.84 2.72
N LYS A 401 -18.04 -27.03 3.10
CA LYS A 401 -17.26 -27.93 3.98
C LYS A 401 -16.04 -28.49 3.27
N SER A 402 -14.95 -28.68 4.02
CA SER A 402 -13.74 -29.34 3.52
C SER A 402 -14.03 -30.70 2.92
N ARG A 403 -13.62 -30.87 1.66
CA ARG A 403 -13.76 -32.09 0.87
C ARG A 403 -12.84 -32.02 -0.33
N HIS A 404 -12.70 -33.13 -1.04
CA HIS A 404 -12.10 -33.10 -2.37
C HIS A 404 -13.07 -32.43 -3.36
N VAL A 405 -12.53 -31.56 -4.20
CA VAL A 405 -13.26 -30.76 -5.20
C VAL A 405 -12.59 -30.88 -6.56
N THR A 406 -13.40 -30.94 -7.62
CA THR A 406 -12.95 -30.90 -9.01
C THR A 406 -13.36 -29.56 -9.65
N PRO A 407 -12.72 -29.14 -10.75
CA PRO A 407 -13.15 -27.93 -11.44
C PRO A 407 -14.64 -27.94 -11.81
N GLY A 408 -15.36 -26.90 -11.41
CA GLY A 408 -16.82 -26.81 -11.57
C GLY A 408 -17.64 -27.16 -10.33
N ASP A 409 -17.07 -27.85 -9.35
CA ASP A 409 -17.72 -28.08 -8.06
C ASP A 409 -17.89 -26.78 -7.29
N LYS A 410 -19.04 -26.57 -6.65
CA LYS A 410 -19.21 -25.39 -5.80
C LYS A 410 -18.29 -25.42 -4.57
N ILE A 411 -17.63 -24.28 -4.31
CA ILE A 411 -16.77 -24.07 -3.13
C ILE A 411 -17.26 -22.93 -2.23
N MET A 412 -17.92 -21.90 -2.78
CA MET A 412 -18.38 -20.74 -2.02
C MET A 412 -19.71 -20.22 -2.59
N THR A 413 -20.52 -19.62 -1.73
CA THR A 413 -21.72 -18.86 -2.13
C THR A 413 -21.60 -17.43 -1.60
N VAL A 414 -21.72 -16.44 -2.49
CA VAL A 414 -21.73 -15.01 -2.16
C VAL A 414 -23.15 -14.46 -2.25
N VAL A 415 -23.58 -13.71 -1.25
CA VAL A 415 -24.93 -13.12 -1.17
C VAL A 415 -24.85 -11.61 -1.22
N LYS A 416 -25.53 -11.01 -2.20
CA LYS A 416 -25.61 -9.55 -2.38
C LYS A 416 -26.71 -8.90 -1.54
#